data_AF-A0A2H9LBZ1-F1
#
_entry.id   AF-A0A2H9LBZ1-F1
#
_cell.length_a   1.000
_cell.length_b   1.000
_cell.length_c   1.000
_cell.angle_alpha   90.00
_cell.angle_beta   90.00
_cell.angle_gamma   90.00
#
_symmetry.space_group_name_H-M   'P 1'
#
loop_
_entity.id
_entity.type
_entity.pdbx_description
1 polymer ?
#
loop_
_entity_poly.entity_id
_entity_poly.type
_entity_poly.pdbx_seq_one_letter_code
_entity_poly.pdbx_strand_id
1 'polypeptide(L)'
;MLGELLIVLGQLGMAIGVLFIKKLTADTNPILVTALIFLVGGLAMIPIIFYFSKDLAVFTQQKYIWVIIAAIALPVIGEILYISGLARTTMSTAGLLALTFPLFAVTLAVAFLGETINLKFIIASLLMLAGYVLLLI
;
A
#
# COMPACT_ATOMS: atom_id res chain seq x y z
N MET A 1 2.06 20.96 -2.86
CA MET A 1 1.24 21.42 -1.72
C MET A 1 -0.02 20.57 -1.50
N LEU A 2 -1.09 20.64 -2.30
CA LEU A 2 -2.30 19.83 -2.03
C LEU A 2 -2.03 18.32 -2.04
N GLY A 3 -1.23 17.83 -3.00
CA GLY A 3 -0.87 16.40 -3.06
C GLY A 3 -0.06 15.92 -1.84
N GLU A 4 0.87 16.73 -1.33
CA GLU A 4 1.67 16.39 -0.14
C GLU A 4 0.77 16.29 1.09
N LEU A 5 -0.19 17.20 1.24
CA LEU A 5 -1.17 17.16 2.33
C LEU A 5 -2.03 15.89 2.27
N LEU A 6 -2.51 15.51 1.08
CA LEU A 6 -3.27 14.28 0.88
C LEU A 6 -2.45 13.03 1.24
N ILE A 7 -1.16 13.01 0.90
CA ILE A 7 -0.25 11.92 1.28
C ILE A 7 -0.15 11.83 2.81
N VAL A 8 0.10 12.96 3.50
CA VAL A 8 0.22 12.97 4.97
C VAL A 8 -1.08 12.49 5.63
N LEU A 9 -2.23 12.98 5.18
CA LEU A 9 -3.53 12.55 5.70
C LEU A 9 -3.79 11.06 5.45
N GLY A 10 -3.45 10.56 4.26
CA GLY A 10 -3.54 9.15 3.93
C GLY A 10 -2.67 8.27 4.84
N GLN A 11 -1.43 8.71 5.11
CA GLN A 11 -0.51 7.98 5.99
C GLN A 11 -0.94 8.01 7.45
N LEU A 12 -1.52 9.11 7.92
CA LEU A 12 -2.14 9.16 9.25
C LEU A 12 -3.30 8.17 9.37
N GLY A 13 -4.16 8.11 8.36
CA GLY A 13 -5.24 7.12 8.28
C GLY A 13 -4.72 5.69 8.30
N MET A 14 -3.65 5.42 7.55
CA MET A 14 -2.98 4.11 7.52
C MET A 14 -2.37 3.73 8.87
N ALA A 15 -1.65 4.65 9.52
CA ALA A 15 -1.04 4.42 10.83
C ALA A 15 -2.09 4.09 11.91
N ILE A 16 -3.21 4.84 11.95
CA ILE A 16 -4.33 4.55 12.84
C ILE A 16 -4.97 3.21 12.48
N GLY A 17 -5.19 2.96 11.18
CA GLY A 17 -5.79 1.73 10.67
C GLY A 17 -5.01 0.48 11.07
N VAL A 18 -3.68 0.50 10.98
CA VAL A 18 -2.82 -0.63 11.35
C VAL A 18 -2.99 -1.03 12.83
N LEU A 19 -3.20 -0.06 13.74
CA LEU A 19 -3.49 -0.36 15.14
C LEU A 19 -4.80 -1.13 15.30
N PHE A 20 -5.85 -0.72 14.59
CA PHE A 20 -7.13 -1.43 14.59
C PHE A 20 -7.01 -2.81 13.95
N ILE A 21 -6.31 -2.93 12.81
CA ILE A 21 -6.07 -4.21 12.13
C ILE A 21 -5.33 -5.17 13.05
N LYS A 22 -4.27 -4.71 13.73
CA LYS A 22 -3.51 -5.53 14.68
C LYS A 22 -4.38 -6.03 15.84
N LYS A 23 -5.31 -5.19 16.33
CA LYS A 23 -6.27 -5.57 17.37
C LYS A 23 -7.32 -6.57 16.84
N LEU A 24 -7.89 -6.33 15.67
CA LEU A 24 -8.90 -7.21 15.05
C LEU A 24 -8.32 -8.59 14.71
N THR A 25 -7.07 -8.64 14.24
CA THR A 25 -6.38 -9.89 13.88
C THR A 25 -5.91 -10.70 15.08
N ALA A 26 -5.96 -10.15 16.30
CA ALA A 26 -5.65 -10.91 17.51
C ALA A 26 -6.70 -11.99 17.79
N ASP A 27 -7.97 -11.67 17.52
CA ASP A 27 -9.12 -12.51 17.86
C ASP A 27 -9.82 -13.11 16.63
N THR A 28 -9.36 -12.79 15.42
CA THR A 28 -10.05 -13.13 14.16
C THR A 28 -9.08 -13.59 13.06
N ASN A 29 -9.57 -14.41 12.13
CA ASN A 29 -8.81 -14.84 10.95
C ASN A 29 -8.36 -13.63 10.09
N PRO A 30 -7.05 -13.47 9.80
CA PRO A 30 -6.52 -12.40 8.95
C PRO A 30 -7.19 -12.25 7.58
N ILE A 31 -7.63 -13.35 6.97
CA ILE A 31 -8.32 -13.34 5.67
C ILE A 31 -9.68 -12.64 5.79
N LEU A 32 -10.40 -12.88 6.89
CA LEU A 32 -11.70 -12.23 7.14
C LEU A 32 -11.53 -10.73 7.36
N VAL A 33 -10.50 -10.33 8.13
CA VAL A 33 -10.17 -8.91 8.33
C VAL A 33 -9.83 -8.25 6.99
N THR A 34 -9.02 -8.90 6.16
CA THR A 34 -8.69 -8.41 4.81
C THR A 34 -9.95 -8.27 3.96
N ALA A 35 -10.81 -9.28 3.93
CA ALA A 35 -12.06 -9.24 3.17
C ALA A 35 -12.96 -8.08 3.60
N LEU A 36 -13.07 -7.81 4.91
CA LEU A 36 -13.83 -6.67 5.42
C LEU A 36 -13.23 -5.32 5.00
N ILE A 37 -11.91 -5.18 5.03
CA ILE A 37 -11.23 -3.96 4.56
C ILE A 37 -11.53 -3.71 3.08
N PHE A 38 -11.38 -4.72 2.23
CA PHE A 38 -11.69 -4.58 0.79
C PHE A 38 -13.17 -4.34 0.53
N LEU A 39 -14.07 -4.99 1.27
CA LEU A 39 -15.50 -4.79 1.14
C LEU A 39 -15.88 -3.35 1.51
N VAL A 40 -15.50 -2.90 2.70
CA VAL A 40 -15.84 -1.56 3.20
C VAL A 40 -15.14 -0.48 2.37
N GLY A 41 -13.86 -0.65 2.05
CA GLY A 41 -13.11 0.27 1.20
C GLY A 41 -13.67 0.36 -0.22
N GLY A 42 -14.07 -0.77 -0.80
CA GLY A 42 -14.73 -0.83 -2.10
C GLY A 42 -16.08 -0.11 -2.10
N LEU A 43 -16.91 -0.33 -1.08
CA LEU A 43 -18.18 0.39 -0.92
C LEU A 43 -17.97 1.90 -0.71
N ALA A 44 -16.95 2.28 0.07
CA ALA A 44 -16.59 3.69 0.29
C ALA A 44 -16.09 4.39 -0.99
N MET A 45 -15.58 3.64 -1.98
CA MET A 45 -15.19 4.19 -3.28
C MET A 45 -16.39 4.48 -4.20
N ILE A 46 -17.57 3.92 -3.95
CA ILE A 46 -18.74 4.08 -4.84
C ILE A 46 -19.11 5.56 -5.09
N PRO A 47 -19.22 6.44 -4.09
CA PRO A 47 -19.53 7.85 -4.32
C PRO A 47 -18.47 8.58 -5.17
N ILE A 48 -17.20 8.18 -5.02
CA ILE A 48 -16.07 8.76 -5.75
C ILE A 48 -16.18 8.40 -7.25
N ILE A 49 -16.57 7.16 -7.56
CA ILE A 49 -16.79 6.71 -8.94
C ILE A 49 -17.85 7.56 -9.64
N PHE A 50 -18.93 7.92 -8.95
CA PHE A 50 -19.97 8.79 -9.53
C PHE A 50 -19.47 10.21 -9.80
N TYR A 51 -18.62 10.76 -8.92
CA TYR A 51 -18.03 12.09 -9.12
C TYR A 51 -17.08 12.13 -10.33
N PHE A 52 -16.28 11.09 -10.54
CA PHE A 52 -15.33 10.97 -11.67
C PHE A 52 -15.89 10.21 -12.87
N SER A 53 -17.20 10.00 -12.93
CA SER A 53 -17.86 9.17 -13.95
C SER A 53 -17.60 9.63 -15.39
N LYS A 54 -17.39 10.93 -15.62
CA LYS A 54 -17.08 11.48 -16.94
C LYS A 54 -15.68 11.09 -17.45
N ASP A 55 -14.72 10.92 -16.56
CA ASP A 55 -13.34 10.53 -16.90
C ASP A 55 -13.23 9.02 -17.19
N LEU A 56 -14.17 8.22 -16.64
CA LEU A 56 -14.27 6.78 -16.88
C LEU A 56 -14.75 6.43 -18.30
N ALA A 57 -15.39 7.38 -19.00
CA ALA A 57 -15.86 7.19 -20.38
C ALA A 57 -14.72 7.04 -21.40
N VAL A 58 -13.47 7.36 -21.01
CA VAL A 58 -12.28 7.27 -21.87
C VAL A 58 -11.68 5.85 -21.90
N PHE A 59 -12.14 4.94 -21.04
CA PHE A 59 -11.60 3.59 -20.94
C PHE A 59 -12.21 2.64 -21.98
N THR A 60 -11.35 2.05 -22.82
CA THR A 60 -11.72 0.92 -23.70
C THR A 60 -11.95 -0.36 -22.88
N GLN A 61 -12.81 -1.28 -23.34
CA GLN A 61 -13.06 -2.59 -22.68
C GLN A 61 -11.78 -3.33 -22.25
N GLN A 62 -10.73 -3.30 -23.08
CA GLN A 62 -9.48 -3.98 -22.76
C GLN A 62 -8.70 -3.30 -21.62
N LYS A 63 -8.79 -1.98 -21.48
CA LYS A 63 -8.17 -1.25 -20.35
C LYS A 63 -8.90 -1.55 -19.04
N TYR A 64 -10.23 -1.73 -19.08
CA TYR A 64 -11.00 -2.15 -17.90
C TYR A 64 -10.52 -3.50 -17.35
N ILE A 65 -10.27 -4.48 -18.22
CA ILE A 65 -9.76 -5.80 -17.80
C ILE A 65 -8.40 -5.66 -17.10
N TRP A 66 -7.46 -4.91 -17.70
CA TRP A 66 -6.15 -4.68 -17.08
C TRP A 66 -6.23 -3.95 -15.76
N VAL A 67 -7.12 -2.95 -15.63
CA VAL A 67 -7.34 -2.22 -14.37
C VAL A 67 -7.91 -3.15 -13.30
N ILE A 68 -8.89 -4.00 -13.65
CA ILE A 68 -9.48 -4.97 -12.71
C ILE A 68 -8.42 -5.98 -12.25
N ILE A 69 -7.62 -6.52 -13.18
CA ILE A 69 -6.52 -7.44 -12.84
C ILE A 69 -5.50 -6.75 -11.93
N ALA A 70 -5.08 -5.52 -12.28
CA ALA A 70 -4.11 -4.76 -11.49
C ALA A 70 -4.65 -4.36 -10.10
N ALA A 71 -5.95 -4.06 -10.00
CA ALA A 71 -6.59 -3.65 -8.75
C ALA A 71 -6.90 -4.82 -7.81
N ILE A 72 -7.10 -6.02 -8.34
CA ILE A 72 -7.54 -7.19 -7.55
C ILE A 72 -6.39 -8.19 -7.35
N ALA A 73 -5.68 -8.58 -8.40
CA ALA A 73 -4.79 -9.75 -8.32
C ALA A 73 -3.57 -9.51 -7.42
N LEU A 74 -2.85 -8.41 -7.63
CA LEU A 74 -1.64 -8.09 -6.86
C LEU A 74 -1.95 -7.50 -5.47
N PRO A 75 -2.88 -6.54 -5.33
CA PRO A 75 -3.12 -5.89 -4.04
C PRO A 75 -3.77 -6.82 -3.02
N VAL A 76 -4.71 -7.67 -3.43
CA VAL A 76 -5.40 -8.59 -2.49
C VAL A 76 -4.42 -9.61 -1.92
N ILE A 77 -3.57 -10.21 -2.76
CA ILE A 77 -2.56 -11.17 -2.29
C ILE A 77 -1.57 -10.47 -1.36
N GLY A 78 -1.07 -9.29 -1.77
CA GLY A 78 -0.15 -8.49 -0.95
C GLY A 78 -0.73 -8.14 0.41
N GLU A 79 -1.99 -7.70 0.46
CA GLU A 79 -2.66 -7.31 1.69
C GLU A 79 -2.94 -8.52 2.61
N ILE A 80 -3.36 -9.67 2.05
CA ILE A 80 -3.53 -10.90 2.84
C ILE A 80 -2.20 -11.29 3.49
N LEU A 81 -1.09 -11.24 2.75
CA LEU A 81 0.25 -11.53 3.27
C LEU A 81 0.67 -10.52 4.33
N TYR A 82 0.42 -9.23 4.09
CA TYR A 82 0.72 -8.15 5.03
C TYR A 82 -0.04 -8.33 6.35
N ILE A 83 -1.37 -8.48 6.29
CA ILE A 83 -2.22 -8.62 7.49
C ILE A 83 -1.90 -9.93 8.22
N SER A 84 -1.63 -11.02 7.49
CA SER A 84 -1.23 -12.29 8.10
C SER A 84 0.13 -12.21 8.78
N GLY A 85 1.11 -11.53 8.18
CA GLY A 85 2.41 -11.27 8.77
C GLY A 85 2.30 -10.36 9.98
N LEU A 86 1.52 -9.29 9.87
CA LEU A 86 1.24 -8.35 10.94
C LEU A 86 0.58 -9.07 12.13
N ALA A 87 -0.36 -9.99 11.91
CA ALA A 87 -0.99 -10.76 12.98
C ALA A 87 0.03 -11.58 13.79
N ARG A 88 1.05 -12.15 13.13
CA ARG A 88 2.04 -13.07 13.72
C ARG A 88 3.32 -12.40 14.24
N THR A 89 3.49 -11.10 14.00
CA THR A 89 4.72 -10.36 14.34
C THR A 89 4.45 -9.24 15.35
N THR A 90 5.50 -8.66 15.93
CA THR A 90 5.35 -7.44 16.74
C THR A 90 5.33 -6.21 15.85
N MET A 91 4.83 -5.08 16.36
CA MET A 91 4.88 -3.78 15.65
C MET A 91 6.33 -3.42 15.28
N SER A 92 7.30 -3.69 16.16
CA SER A 92 8.73 -3.44 15.90
C SER A 92 9.27 -4.32 14.77
N THR A 93 8.93 -5.61 14.76
CA THR A 93 9.33 -6.52 13.68
C THR A 93 8.69 -6.14 12.35
N ALA A 94 7.42 -5.75 12.34
CA ALA A 94 6.73 -5.26 11.15
C ALA A 94 7.39 -3.97 10.61
N GLY A 95 7.76 -3.05 11.50
CA GLY A 95 8.52 -1.84 11.14
C GLY A 95 9.89 -2.16 10.53
N LEU A 96 10.60 -3.16 11.05
CA LEU A 96 11.86 -3.63 10.47
C LEU A 96 11.65 -4.24 9.08
N LEU A 97 10.59 -5.03 8.87
CA LEU A 97 10.28 -5.59 7.56
C LEU A 97 9.88 -4.51 6.55
N ALA A 98 9.24 -3.42 7.00
CA ALA A 98 8.89 -2.29 6.14
C ALA A 98 10.12 -1.61 5.50
N LEU A 99 11.32 -1.74 6.10
CA LEU A 99 12.59 -1.29 5.48
C LEU A 99 12.89 -1.97 4.16
N THR A 100 12.35 -3.16 3.92
CA THR A 100 12.56 -3.88 2.68
C THR A 100 11.68 -3.35 1.54
N PHE A 101 10.58 -2.66 1.88
CA PHE A 101 9.61 -2.17 0.90
C PHE A 101 10.22 -1.19 -0.13
N PRO A 102 11.01 -0.17 0.29
CA PRO A 102 11.70 0.72 -0.66
C PRO A 102 12.65 -0.06 -1.55
N LEU A 103 13.41 -1.02 -1.00
CA LEU A 103 14.35 -1.83 -1.78
C LEU A 103 13.63 -2.59 -2.91
N PHE A 104 12.56 -3.32 -2.59
CA PHE A 104 11.76 -4.03 -3.60
C PHE A 104 11.10 -3.06 -4.60
N ALA A 105 10.60 -1.91 -4.14
CA ALA A 105 9.99 -0.91 -5.01
C ALA A 105 10.99 -0.40 -6.06
N VAL A 106 12.22 -0.05 -5.64
CA VAL A 106 13.29 0.36 -6.57
C VAL A 106 13.62 -0.75 -7.56
N THR A 107 13.84 -1.97 -7.07
CA THR A 107 14.22 -3.09 -7.93
C THR A 107 13.16 -3.38 -8.99
N LEU A 108 11.88 -3.37 -8.59
CA LEU A 108 10.76 -3.59 -9.50
C LEU A 108 10.57 -2.42 -10.47
N ALA A 109 10.77 -1.17 -10.03
CA ALA A 109 10.70 0.00 -10.90
C ALA A 109 11.76 -0.06 -12.02
N VAL A 110 12.99 -0.42 -11.70
CA VAL A 110 14.04 -0.58 -12.72
C VAL A 110 13.75 -1.77 -13.63
N ALA A 111 13.35 -2.91 -13.06
CA ALA A 111 13.14 -4.14 -13.82
C ALA A 111 11.93 -4.07 -14.77
N PHE A 112 10.83 -3.44 -14.35
CA PHE A 112 9.56 -3.45 -15.09
C PHE A 112 9.21 -2.11 -15.74
N LEU A 113 9.61 -0.98 -15.16
CA LEU A 113 9.31 0.36 -15.71
C LEU A 113 10.50 0.93 -16.51
N GLY A 114 11.68 0.29 -16.44
CA GLY A 114 12.87 0.77 -17.15
C GLY A 114 13.44 2.07 -16.60
N GLU A 115 13.14 2.40 -15.34
CA GLU A 115 13.64 3.62 -14.70
C GLU A 115 15.17 3.59 -14.57
N THR A 116 15.81 4.73 -14.82
CA THR A 116 17.26 4.87 -14.67
C THR A 116 17.61 5.33 -13.26
N ILE A 117 18.34 4.50 -12.53
CA ILE A 117 18.85 4.88 -11.21
C ILE A 117 19.95 5.93 -11.40
N ASN A 118 19.68 7.16 -10.97
CA ASN A 118 20.69 8.20 -10.88
C ASN A 118 21.25 8.31 -9.46
N LEU A 119 22.39 9.00 -9.31
CA LEU A 119 23.07 9.12 -8.01
C LEU A 119 22.21 9.80 -6.94
N LYS A 120 21.36 10.78 -7.33
CA LYS A 120 20.46 11.47 -6.38
C LYS A 120 19.44 10.51 -5.80
N PHE A 121 18.91 9.61 -6.63
CA PHE A 121 17.96 8.60 -6.20
C PHE A 121 18.59 7.64 -5.19
N ILE A 122 19.81 7.15 -5.45
CA ILE A 122 20.55 6.29 -4.51
C ILE A 122 20.73 6.99 -3.17
N ILE A 123 21.17 8.25 -3.17
CA ILE A 123 21.36 9.04 -1.94
C ILE A 123 20.04 9.20 -1.19
N ALA A 124 18.94 9.51 -1.89
CA ALA A 124 17.62 9.64 -1.28
C ALA A 124 17.13 8.31 -0.68
N SER A 125 17.28 7.19 -1.39
CA SER A 125 16.93 5.87 -0.88
C SER A 125 17.75 5.48 0.35
N LEU A 126 19.05 5.75 0.34
CA LEU A 126 19.92 5.48 1.50
C LEU A 126 19.55 6.36 2.71
N LEU A 127 19.25 7.63 2.50
CA LEU A 127 18.77 8.53 3.56
C LEU A 127 17.44 8.07 4.14
N MET A 128 16.50 7.65 3.28
CA MET A 128 15.22 7.09 3.71
C MET A 128 15.42 5.83 4.56
N LEU A 129 16.25 4.88 4.11
CA LEU A 129 16.57 3.67 4.86
C LEU A 129 17.23 4.00 6.21
N ALA A 130 18.19 4.93 6.24
CA ALA A 130 18.84 5.36 7.47
C ALA A 130 17.86 5.96 8.47
N GLY A 131 16.92 6.80 8.00
CA GLY A 131 15.86 7.37 8.84
C GLY A 131 14.95 6.31 9.46
N TYR A 132 14.57 5.29 8.70
CA TYR A 132 13.78 4.17 9.25
C TYR A 132 14.57 3.31 10.24
N VAL A 133 15.87 3.06 10.01
CA VAL A 133 16.70 2.33 10.98
C VAL A 133 16.80 3.11 12.29
N LEU A 134 16.98 4.43 12.22
CA LEU A 134 17.02 5.31 13.40
C LEU A 134 15.71 5.26 14.21
N LEU A 135 14.55 5.12 13.55
CA LEU A 135 13.26 4.99 14.25
C LEU A 135 13.10 3.69 15.05
N LEU A 136 13.90 2.66 14.74
CA LEU A 136 13.80 1.32 15.35
C LEU A 136 14.77 1.10 16.51
N ILE A 137 15.79 1.96 16.65
CA ILE A 137 16.78 1.92 17.72
C ILE A 137 16.33 2.85 18.85
#